data_AF-A0A353INQ3-F1
#
_entry.id   AF-A0A353INQ3-F1
#
_cell.length_a   1.000
_cell.length_b   1.000
_cell.length_c   1.000
_cell.angle_alpha   90.00
_cell.angle_beta   90.00
_cell.angle_gamma   90.00
#
_symmetry.space_group_name_H-M   'P 1'
#
loop_
_entity.id
_entity.type
_entity.pdbx_description
1 polymer ?
#
loop_
_entity_poly.entity_id
_entity_poly.type
_entity_poly.pdbx_seq_one_letter_code
_entity_poly.pdbx_strand_id
1 'polypeptide(L)'
;FYVQRQLMVQLMRYNHSWPHAQIITYPRQPKVFYLFSMWSFRETDFFDILEQYCDFCIAYEKGTGFRCNLPSVGYVISRDCEALFSYTWEGPGMSIDPASTGGREWEEFLHAYNDFCSEHGGTPLFNQTPFVTREMARRSFGTRLQKFAAARAERDPKERFLDQHFRNLLS
;
A
#
# COMPACT_ATOMS: atom_id res chain seq x y z
N PHE A 1 -8.87 -24.08 10.17
CA PHE A 1 -7.69 -23.22 10.01
C PHE A 1 -6.41 -23.92 9.56
N TYR A 2 -5.70 -24.73 10.37
CA TYR A 2 -4.43 -25.36 9.94
C TYR A 2 -4.60 -26.20 8.66
N VAL A 3 -5.63 -27.04 8.59
CA VAL A 3 -5.93 -27.88 7.42
C VAL A 3 -6.28 -27.04 6.19
N GLN A 4 -7.12 -26.00 6.34
CA GLN A 4 -7.46 -25.09 5.24
C GLN A 4 -6.24 -24.33 4.72
N ARG A 5 -5.34 -23.86 5.60
CA ARG A 5 -4.08 -23.21 5.22
C ARG A 5 -3.15 -24.18 4.50
N GLN A 6 -3.02 -25.42 4.96
CA GLN A 6 -2.20 -26.43 4.28
C GLN A 6 -2.79 -26.82 2.92
N LEU A 7 -4.13 -26.90 2.81
CA LEU A 7 -4.82 -27.10 1.54
C LEU A 7 -4.60 -25.93 0.59
N MET A 8 -4.69 -24.70 1.08
CA MET A 8 -4.46 -23.50 0.29
C MET A 8 -2.99 -23.40 -0.15
N VAL A 9 -2.03 -23.76 0.70
CA VAL A 9 -0.59 -23.85 0.36
C VAL A 9 -0.33 -24.96 -0.66
N GLN A 10 -1.03 -26.09 -0.59
CA GLN A 10 -0.89 -27.17 -1.56
C GLN A 10 -1.60 -26.86 -2.89
N LEU A 11 -2.75 -26.19 -2.87
CA LEU A 11 -3.49 -25.76 -4.06
C LEU A 11 -2.83 -24.54 -4.73
N MET A 12 -2.29 -23.61 -3.93
CA MET A 12 -1.51 -22.45 -4.37
C MET A 12 0.00 -22.70 -4.40
N ARG A 13 0.45 -23.97 -4.46
CA ARG A 13 1.82 -24.29 -4.88
C ARG A 13 1.96 -23.87 -6.34
N TYR A 14 2.13 -22.57 -6.53
CA TYR A 14 2.27 -21.92 -7.80
C TYR A 14 3.68 -22.26 -8.28
N ASN A 15 3.81 -23.33 -9.07
CA ASN A 15 5.03 -23.68 -9.83
C ASN A 15 5.41 -22.61 -10.89
N HIS A 16 4.93 -21.37 -10.75
CA HIS A 16 4.97 -20.33 -11.76
C HIS A 16 5.39 -18.94 -11.24
N SER A 17 5.84 -18.78 -9.99
CA SER A 17 6.61 -17.56 -9.66
C SER A 17 8.06 -17.77 -10.06
N TRP A 18 8.32 -17.68 -11.36
CA TRP A 18 9.68 -17.58 -11.87
C TRP A 18 10.16 -16.17 -11.52
N PRO A 19 11.19 -15.98 -10.66
CA PRO A 19 11.62 -14.63 -10.27
C PRO A 19 11.97 -13.76 -11.48
N HIS A 20 12.43 -14.39 -12.57
CA HIS A 20 12.69 -13.72 -13.84
C HIS A 20 11.43 -13.37 -14.65
N ALA A 21 10.30 -14.03 -14.42
CA ALA A 21 9.00 -13.65 -15.00
C ALA A 21 8.36 -12.44 -14.29
N GLN A 22 8.86 -12.05 -13.11
CA GLN A 22 8.56 -10.76 -12.47
C GLN A 22 9.48 -9.63 -12.95
N ILE A 23 10.45 -9.92 -13.83
CA ILE A 23 11.33 -8.88 -14.39
C ILE A 23 10.56 -8.12 -15.47
N ILE A 24 10.11 -6.92 -15.11
CA ILE A 24 9.61 -5.95 -16.08
C ILE A 24 10.82 -5.41 -16.84
N THR A 25 10.96 -5.80 -18.11
CA THR A 25 12.06 -5.31 -18.95
C THR A 25 11.67 -3.97 -19.55
N TYR A 26 12.21 -2.89 -18.98
CA TYR A 26 12.02 -1.55 -19.55
C TYR A 26 12.90 -1.36 -20.79
N PRO A 27 12.41 -0.61 -21.80
CA PRO A 27 13.28 -0.05 -22.82
C PRO A 27 14.41 0.74 -22.17
N ARG A 28 15.62 0.72 -22.74
CA ARG A 28 16.79 1.48 -22.21
C ARG A 28 16.57 3.00 -22.17
N GLN A 29 15.56 3.50 -22.89
CA GLN A 29 15.12 4.90 -22.90
C GLN A 29 13.58 4.91 -22.82
N PRO A 30 13.01 4.67 -21.64
CA PRO A 30 11.57 4.56 -21.51
C PRO A 30 10.92 5.94 -21.66
N LYS A 31 9.87 6.03 -22.49
CA LYS A 31 9.00 7.23 -22.56
C LYS A 31 7.88 7.23 -21.50
N VAL A 32 7.77 6.12 -20.77
CA VAL A 32 6.74 5.85 -19.77
C VAL A 32 7.42 5.37 -18.48
N PHE A 33 6.97 5.87 -17.34
CA PHE A 33 7.52 5.51 -16.04
C PHE A 33 6.83 4.26 -15.51
N TYR A 34 7.44 3.56 -14.55
CA TYR A 34 6.72 2.58 -13.75
C TYR A 34 6.43 3.23 -12.41
N LEU A 35 5.16 3.53 -12.18
CA LEU A 35 4.67 4.07 -10.93
C LEU A 35 3.77 3.03 -10.30
N PHE A 36 3.84 2.92 -8.99
CA PHE A 36 2.92 2.12 -8.21
C PHE A 36 2.61 2.83 -6.89
N SER A 37 1.48 2.49 -6.30
CA SER A 37 1.14 2.85 -4.91
C SER A 37 0.85 1.58 -4.15
N MET A 38 1.21 1.52 -2.86
CA MET A 38 1.06 0.31 -2.05
C MET A 38 0.23 0.60 -0.81
N TRP A 39 -0.71 -0.29 -0.50
CA TRP A 39 -1.38 -0.37 0.81
C TRP A 39 -1.38 -1.81 1.29
N SER A 40 -1.23 -2.01 2.60
CA SER A 40 -1.27 -3.34 3.21
C SER A 40 -2.54 -3.54 4.02
N PHE A 41 -3.12 -4.72 3.91
CA PHE A 41 -4.31 -5.16 4.61
C PHE A 41 -4.03 -6.43 5.40
N ARG A 42 -4.82 -6.67 6.44
CA ARG A 42 -4.74 -7.89 7.25
C ARG A 42 -5.06 -9.12 6.40
N GLU A 43 -4.28 -10.19 6.58
CA GLU A 43 -4.52 -11.47 5.89
C GLU A 43 -5.94 -12.02 6.12
N THR A 44 -6.55 -11.72 7.27
CA THR A 44 -7.90 -12.20 7.65
C THR A 44 -9.01 -11.70 6.74
N ASP A 45 -8.89 -10.48 6.23
CA ASP A 45 -9.96 -9.78 5.51
C ASP A 45 -9.56 -9.49 4.05
N PHE A 46 -8.34 -9.90 3.66
CA PHE A 46 -7.72 -9.50 2.40
C PHE A 46 -8.52 -9.89 1.16
N PHE A 47 -9.05 -11.12 1.09
CA PHE A 47 -9.74 -11.58 -0.11
C PHE A 47 -11.08 -10.87 -0.33
N ASP A 48 -11.80 -10.56 0.75
CA ASP A 48 -13.03 -9.77 0.68
C ASP A 48 -12.72 -8.33 0.22
N ILE A 49 -11.60 -7.75 0.69
CA ILE A 49 -11.14 -6.43 0.26
C ILE A 49 -10.65 -6.46 -1.19
N LEU A 50 -10.01 -7.54 -1.63
CA LEU A 50 -9.54 -7.70 -3.01
C LEU A 50 -10.72 -7.77 -4.00
N GLU A 51 -11.80 -8.46 -3.64
CA GLU A 51 -13.03 -8.48 -4.43
C GLU A 51 -13.63 -7.06 -4.54
N GLN A 52 -13.74 -6.36 -3.40
CA GLN A 52 -14.19 -4.96 -3.36
C GLN A 52 -13.28 -4.01 -4.15
N TYR A 53 -11.97 -4.25 -4.18
CA TYR A 53 -11.02 -3.49 -4.98
C TYR A 53 -11.22 -3.71 -6.49
N CYS A 54 -11.51 -4.93 -6.91
CA CYS A 54 -11.85 -5.23 -8.30
C CYS A 54 -13.14 -4.48 -8.70
N ASP A 55 -14.16 -4.51 -7.86
CA ASP A 55 -15.42 -3.77 -8.09
C ASP A 55 -15.18 -2.25 -8.13
N PHE A 56 -14.36 -1.73 -7.21
CA PHE A 56 -13.92 -0.34 -7.21
C PHE A 56 -13.25 0.04 -8.54
N CYS A 57 -12.31 -0.76 -9.03
CA CYS A 57 -11.63 -0.49 -10.30
C CYS A 57 -12.61 -0.44 -11.49
N ILE A 58 -13.55 -1.40 -11.56
CA ILE A 58 -14.56 -1.46 -12.61
C ILE A 58 -15.49 -0.23 -12.55
N ALA A 59 -15.94 0.13 -11.36
CA ALA A 59 -16.81 1.28 -11.15
C ALA A 59 -16.08 2.61 -11.48
N TYR A 60 -14.81 2.73 -11.08
CA TYR A 60 -13.99 3.90 -11.36
C TYR A 60 -13.77 4.08 -12.87
N GLU A 61 -13.42 3.01 -13.60
CA GLU A 61 -13.28 3.06 -15.07
C GLU A 61 -14.60 3.45 -15.73
N LYS A 62 -15.72 2.89 -15.30
CA LYS A 62 -17.04 3.25 -15.84
C LYS A 62 -17.40 4.71 -15.59
N GLY A 63 -17.02 5.27 -14.44
CA GLY A 63 -17.35 6.65 -14.06
C GLY A 63 -16.42 7.71 -14.66
N THR A 64 -15.15 7.38 -14.88
CA THR A 64 -14.11 8.35 -15.26
C THR A 64 -13.48 8.10 -16.63
N GLY A 65 -13.58 6.87 -17.14
CA GLY A 65 -12.86 6.40 -18.32
C GLY A 65 -11.42 5.96 -18.05
N PHE A 66 -10.92 6.11 -16.81
CA PHE A 66 -9.55 5.75 -16.46
C PHE A 66 -9.45 4.36 -15.83
N ARG A 67 -8.42 3.60 -16.24
CA ARG A 67 -7.95 2.41 -15.52
C ARG A 67 -6.43 2.33 -15.54
N CYS A 68 -5.87 1.67 -14.54
CA CYS A 68 -4.45 1.33 -14.53
C CYS A 68 -4.08 0.52 -15.79
N ASN A 69 -2.99 0.91 -16.45
CA ASN A 69 -2.53 0.28 -17.69
C ASN A 69 -1.46 -0.79 -17.48
N LEU A 70 -1.09 -1.07 -16.22
CA LEU A 70 -0.21 -2.16 -15.83
C LEU A 70 -0.93 -3.06 -14.81
N PRO A 71 -0.55 -4.35 -14.71
CA PRO A 71 -1.11 -5.24 -13.69
C PRO A 71 -0.83 -4.73 -12.28
N SER A 72 -1.81 -4.87 -11.38
CA SER A 72 -1.55 -4.68 -9.95
C SER A 72 -0.62 -5.77 -9.42
N VAL A 73 0.21 -5.42 -8.45
CA VAL A 73 1.13 -6.33 -7.74
C VAL A 73 0.58 -6.56 -6.33
N GLY A 74 1.04 -7.61 -5.67
CA GLY A 74 0.75 -7.85 -4.27
C GLY A 74 1.85 -8.69 -3.61
N TYR A 75 2.09 -8.41 -2.34
CA TYR A 75 3.07 -9.11 -1.51
C TYR A 75 2.38 -9.75 -0.31
N VAL A 76 2.98 -10.80 0.24
CA VAL A 76 2.64 -11.35 1.56
C VAL A 76 3.81 -11.08 2.49
N ILE A 77 3.56 -10.36 3.58
CA ILE A 77 4.59 -9.89 4.51
C ILE A 77 4.27 -10.38 5.91
N SER A 78 5.28 -10.95 6.58
CA SER A 78 5.19 -11.34 7.99
C SER A 78 4.92 -10.13 8.88
N ARG A 79 4.36 -10.39 10.06
CA ARG A 79 4.19 -9.38 11.10
C ARG A 79 5.55 -8.80 11.52
N ASP A 80 5.64 -7.48 11.57
CA ASP A 80 6.79 -6.75 12.12
C ASP A 80 6.34 -5.75 13.18
N CYS A 81 6.79 -5.94 14.43
CA CYS A 81 6.52 -5.06 15.57
C CYS A 81 7.77 -4.32 16.09
N GLU A 82 8.85 -4.30 15.31
CA GLU A 82 10.09 -3.61 15.68
C GLU A 82 10.06 -2.14 15.24
N ALA A 83 9.35 -1.83 14.15
CA ALA A 83 9.22 -0.46 13.64
C ALA A 83 7.82 0.13 13.91
N LEU A 84 7.76 1.32 14.54
CA LEU A 84 6.48 1.99 14.87
C LEU A 84 5.56 2.20 13.65
N PHE A 85 6.14 2.43 12.47
CA PHE A 85 5.41 2.59 11.20
C PHE A 85 5.39 1.33 10.34
N SER A 86 5.68 0.16 10.90
CA SER A 86 5.43 -1.09 10.21
C SER A 86 3.96 -1.18 9.81
N TYR A 87 3.73 -1.46 8.53
CA TYR A 87 2.42 -1.67 7.93
C TYR A 87 1.85 -3.06 8.23
N THR A 88 2.66 -3.95 8.82
CA THR A 88 2.24 -5.28 9.31
C THR A 88 2.34 -5.39 10.84
N TRP A 89 2.24 -4.27 11.56
CA TRP A 89 2.35 -4.26 13.03
C TRP A 89 1.30 -5.13 13.73
N GLU A 90 0.05 -5.04 13.28
CA GLU A 90 -1.06 -5.73 13.90
C GLU A 90 -1.05 -7.24 13.61
N GLY A 91 -0.46 -7.66 12.48
CA GLY A 91 -0.42 -9.05 12.03
C GLY A 91 0.21 -9.20 10.64
N PRO A 92 0.33 -10.43 10.13
CA PRO A 92 0.73 -10.66 8.74
C PRO A 92 -0.18 -9.87 7.79
N GLY A 93 0.44 -9.24 6.80
CA GLY A 93 -0.24 -8.38 5.86
C GLY A 93 -0.10 -8.88 4.43
N MET A 94 -1.09 -8.57 3.62
CA MET A 94 -1.07 -8.72 2.17
C MET A 94 -1.28 -7.36 1.53
N SER A 95 -0.64 -7.07 0.40
CA SER A 95 -0.75 -5.76 -0.25
C SER A 95 -1.53 -5.78 -1.56
N ILE A 96 -2.14 -4.63 -1.86
CA ILE A 96 -2.70 -4.31 -3.17
C ILE A 96 -1.90 -3.13 -3.71
N ASP A 97 -1.30 -3.33 -4.88
CA ASP A 97 -0.34 -2.37 -5.43
C ASP A 97 -0.71 -2.03 -6.88
N PRO A 98 -1.64 -1.09 -7.15
CA PRO A 98 -1.90 -0.62 -8.50
C PRO A 98 -0.62 -0.06 -9.12
N ALA A 99 -0.42 -0.37 -10.40
CA ALA A 99 0.71 0.13 -11.18
C ALA A 99 0.22 0.84 -12.45
N SER A 100 0.93 1.87 -12.87
CA SER A 100 0.58 2.70 -14.02
C SER A 100 1.81 3.33 -14.65
N THR A 101 1.67 3.76 -15.89
CA THR A 101 2.66 4.63 -16.55
C THR A 101 2.61 6.09 -16.12
N GLY A 102 1.69 6.44 -15.21
CA GLY A 102 1.49 7.78 -14.67
C GLY A 102 0.54 8.65 -15.49
N GLY A 103 0.69 9.97 -15.35
CA GLY A 103 -0.21 10.97 -15.94
C GLY A 103 -1.15 11.59 -14.91
N ARG A 104 -1.90 12.62 -15.31
CA ARG A 104 -2.81 13.36 -14.41
C ARG A 104 -3.91 12.45 -13.85
N GLU A 105 -4.50 11.63 -14.70
CA GLU A 105 -5.59 10.70 -14.32
C GLU A 105 -5.12 9.64 -13.32
N TRP A 106 -3.83 9.29 -13.32
CA TRP A 106 -3.23 8.42 -12.31
C TRP A 106 -3.19 9.08 -10.93
N GLU A 107 -2.82 10.35 -10.84
CA GLU A 107 -2.84 11.06 -9.55
C GLU A 107 -4.26 11.19 -9.00
N GLU A 108 -5.24 11.49 -9.88
CA GLU A 108 -6.67 11.52 -9.51
C GLU A 108 -7.15 10.15 -9.02
N PHE A 109 -6.76 9.07 -9.70
CA PHE A 109 -7.04 7.71 -9.26
C PHE A 109 -6.41 7.41 -7.91
N LEU A 110 -5.17 7.86 -7.64
CA LEU A 110 -4.50 7.61 -6.37
C LEU A 110 -5.23 8.25 -5.19
N HIS A 111 -5.88 9.40 -5.37
CA HIS A 111 -6.73 9.96 -4.32
C HIS A 111 -7.91 9.05 -3.99
N ALA A 112 -8.67 8.61 -5.01
CA ALA A 112 -9.81 7.71 -4.81
C ALA A 112 -9.38 6.33 -4.26
N TYR A 113 -8.25 5.82 -4.74
CA TYR A 113 -7.65 4.58 -4.27
C TYR A 113 -7.23 4.68 -2.79
N ASN A 114 -6.59 5.77 -2.38
CA ASN A 114 -6.20 5.97 -0.99
C ASN A 114 -7.41 6.08 -0.06
N ASP A 115 -8.49 6.74 -0.49
CA ASP A 115 -9.74 6.81 0.26
C ASP A 115 -10.32 5.40 0.44
N PHE A 116 -10.44 4.63 -0.65
CA PHE A 116 -10.84 3.23 -0.61
C PHE A 116 -9.99 2.44 0.40
N CYS A 117 -8.66 2.46 0.27
CA CYS A 117 -7.80 1.68 1.15
C CYS A 117 -7.92 2.10 2.62
N SER A 118 -8.00 3.40 2.89
CA SER A 118 -8.13 3.90 4.26
C SER A 118 -9.47 3.55 4.91
N GLU A 119 -10.56 3.49 4.12
CA GLU A 119 -11.89 3.10 4.60
C GLU A 119 -11.99 1.59 4.89
N HIS A 120 -11.22 0.78 4.15
CA HIS A 120 -11.18 -0.67 4.31
C HIS A 120 -10.09 -1.14 5.29
N GLY A 121 -9.63 -0.27 6.18
CA GLY A 121 -8.68 -0.61 7.24
C GLY A 121 -7.27 -0.93 6.76
N GLY A 122 -6.90 -0.47 5.56
CA GLY A 122 -5.54 -0.58 5.05
C GLY A 122 -4.55 0.25 5.86
N THR A 123 -3.27 -0.11 5.76
CA THR A 123 -2.14 0.64 6.30
C THR A 123 -1.21 1.08 5.17
N PRO A 124 -0.91 2.39 5.04
CA PRO A 124 -0.07 2.91 3.97
C PRO A 124 1.41 2.74 4.31
N LEU A 125 2.25 2.95 3.32
CA LEU A 125 3.70 3.03 3.46
C LEU A 125 4.14 4.43 3.03
N PHE A 126 4.70 5.23 3.94
CA PHE A 126 5.00 6.64 3.64
C PHE A 126 5.95 6.86 2.44
N ASN A 127 6.79 5.87 2.11
CA ASN A 127 7.69 5.92 0.96
C ASN A 127 7.05 5.42 -0.36
N GLN A 128 5.91 4.73 -0.31
CA GLN A 128 5.28 4.06 -1.46
C GLN A 128 3.80 4.39 -1.64
N THR A 129 3.22 5.21 -0.75
CA THR A 129 1.83 5.68 -0.85
C THR A 129 1.84 7.21 -1.00
N PRO A 130 1.73 7.73 -2.23
CA PRO A 130 1.58 9.17 -2.44
C PRO A 130 0.30 9.70 -1.80
N PHE A 131 0.26 11.00 -1.50
CA PHE A 131 -0.95 11.72 -1.04
C PHE A 131 -1.59 11.23 0.26
N VAL A 132 -0.86 10.50 1.10
CA VAL A 132 -1.34 10.13 2.44
C VAL A 132 -1.66 11.39 3.24
N THR A 133 -2.87 11.44 3.77
CA THR A 133 -3.32 12.55 4.64
C THR A 133 -3.01 12.24 6.10
N ARG A 134 -3.03 13.29 6.95
CA ARG A 134 -2.93 13.14 8.41
C ARG A 134 -3.99 12.20 8.97
N GLU A 135 -5.20 12.25 8.44
CA GLU A 135 -6.31 11.42 8.90
C GLU A 135 -6.09 9.94 8.54
N MET A 136 -5.65 9.65 7.31
CA MET A 136 -5.27 8.30 6.90
C MET A 136 -4.14 7.73 7.78
N ALA A 137 -3.10 8.54 8.03
CA ALA A 137 -2.00 8.15 8.91
C ALA A 137 -2.48 7.88 10.35
N ARG A 138 -3.41 8.70 10.87
CA ARG A 138 -3.98 8.51 12.21
C ARG A 138 -4.81 7.24 12.32
N ARG A 139 -5.68 6.96 11.34
CA ARG A 139 -6.47 5.72 11.30
C ARG A 139 -5.57 4.48 11.29
N SER A 140 -4.47 4.54 10.54
CA SER A 140 -3.58 3.40 10.33
C SER A 140 -2.60 3.14 11.48
N PHE A 141 -2.01 4.21 12.03
CA PHE A 141 -0.93 4.09 13.02
C PHE A 141 -1.36 4.42 14.44
N GLY A 142 -2.47 5.15 14.63
CA GLY A 142 -3.05 5.48 15.92
C GLY A 142 -2.02 6.02 16.93
N THR A 143 -1.92 5.39 18.10
CA THR A 143 -0.98 5.79 19.16
C THR A 143 0.48 5.64 18.77
N ARG A 144 0.82 4.79 17.78
CA ARG A 144 2.20 4.64 17.29
C ARG A 144 2.70 5.92 16.62
N LEU A 145 1.81 6.64 15.93
CA LEU A 145 2.11 7.96 15.34
C LEU A 145 2.48 8.99 16.41
N GLN A 146 1.74 9.02 17.51
CA GLN A 146 2.00 9.91 18.64
C GLN A 146 3.32 9.57 19.35
N LYS A 147 3.58 8.28 19.57
CA LYS A 147 4.86 7.81 20.15
C LYS A 147 6.05 8.22 19.28
N PHE A 148 5.94 8.07 17.96
CA PHE A 148 6.99 8.52 17.04
C PHE A 148 7.17 10.04 17.10
N ALA A 149 6.08 10.81 17.05
CA ALA A 149 6.14 12.27 17.10
C ALA A 149 6.84 12.78 18.37
N ALA A 150 6.51 12.21 19.54
CA ALA A 150 7.14 12.54 20.81
C ALA A 150 8.63 12.18 20.84
N ALA A 151 8.97 10.94 20.46
CA ALA A 151 10.36 10.48 20.44
C ALA A 151 11.22 11.29 19.45
N ARG A 152 10.66 11.69 18.31
CA ARG A 152 11.31 12.57 17.34
C ARG A 152 11.55 13.96 17.94
N ALA A 153 10.56 14.57 18.58
CA ALA A 153 10.70 15.90 19.19
C ALA A 153 11.75 15.92 20.31
N GLU A 154 11.83 14.85 21.11
CA GLU A 154 12.85 14.69 22.15
C GLU A 154 14.27 14.59 21.58
N ARG A 155 14.46 13.81 20.50
CA ARG A 155 15.79 13.50 19.94
C ARG A 155 16.26 14.49 18.88
N ASP A 156 15.34 15.18 18.22
CA ASP A 156 15.62 16.21 17.22
C ASP A 156 14.81 17.49 17.49
N PRO A 157 15.08 18.19 18.61
CA PRO A 157 14.32 19.37 19.03
C PRO A 157 14.47 20.57 18.08
N LYS A 158 15.50 20.55 17.22
CA LYS A 158 15.73 21.57 16.18
C LYS A 158 15.13 21.18 14.83
N GLU A 159 14.44 20.04 14.76
CA GLU A 159 13.69 19.59 13.60
C GLU A 159 14.51 19.47 12.30
N ARG A 160 15.78 19.08 12.43
CA ARG A 160 16.72 18.93 11.30
C ARG A 160 16.31 17.84 10.33
N PHE A 161 15.59 16.82 10.81
CA PHE A 161 15.12 15.69 10.01
C PHE A 161 13.61 15.68 9.81
N LEU A 162 12.93 16.79 10.12
CA LEU A 162 11.50 16.92 9.92
C LEU A 162 11.18 17.86 8.76
N ASP A 163 10.92 17.27 7.60
CA ASP A 163 10.46 17.96 6.41
C ASP A 163 8.96 18.34 6.47
N GLN A 164 8.47 19.04 5.46
CA GLN A 164 7.08 19.46 5.39
C GLN A 164 6.11 18.28 5.25
N HIS A 165 6.52 17.20 4.59
CA HIS A 165 5.70 16.02 4.42
C HIS A 165 5.36 15.40 5.78
N PHE A 166 6.37 15.11 6.60
CA PHE A 166 6.17 14.57 7.93
C PHE A 166 5.60 15.60 8.92
N ARG A 167 5.83 16.92 8.75
CA ARG A 167 5.12 17.95 9.53
C ARG A 167 3.61 17.81 9.39
N ASN A 168 3.13 17.71 8.15
CA ASN A 168 1.70 17.61 7.88
C ASN A 168 1.09 16.35 8.51
N LEU A 169 1.83 15.23 8.50
CA LEU A 169 1.37 13.95 9.03
C LEU A 169 1.43 13.87 10.57
N LEU A 170 2.46 14.45 11.19
CA LEU A 170 2.73 14.32 12.63
C LEU A 170 2.13 15.44 13.49
N SER A 171 1.71 16.55 12.87
CA SER A 171 1.08 17.68 13.57
C SER A 171 -0.18 17.29 14.33
#